data_AF-A0A525CX39-F1
#
_entry.id   AF-A0A525CX39-F1
#
_cell.length_a   1.000
_cell.length_b   1.000
_cell.length_c   1.000
_cell.angle_alpha   90.00
_cell.angle_beta   90.00
_cell.angle_gamma   90.00
#
_symmetry.space_group_name_H-M   'P 1'
#
loop_
_entity.id
_entity.type
_entity.pdbx_description
1 polymer ?
#
loop_
_entity_poly.entity_id
_entity_poly.type
_entity_poly.pdbx_seq_one_letter_code
_entity_poly.pdbx_strand_id
1 'polypeptide(L)'
;MFSRVLGLVREQVFAILFGAGYAYDSFVVAFRIPNLLRDLFGEGALSAAFVSVFSDYNTNKSRQETMMLASNTLCFFGVSISILVLVGMFLADLIVSLLAPDFALVPGKTELTSLLTIIMMPFLLFVSLAAVVMGILNTRGIFFLPALSSSFFNAGSIITGTSLAIILPRYGYPAIIGMAIGTLVGGILQLAVQIPALRKAGFQWYPRISFHDTGLHRILKLMVPATIGLSATQINIFINTNFASSCAEGSVSWLNYAFRLVQLPIGLFGVAISIAALPVLASMASQKKYHEMNDAFISSLTMVFCLTIPATIGLIFLAEPIIRIIFEHGAFTSLDTQATAIALSLYAAGLFAYASNKVIVPVFYAINASRYPVIGSFLTIGANIIIILFTIETFQHRAIALSTSLTMMLNFVFLMTVLYHVNGGFSFARLFSSITKIAVASGAMLLLLYGLSLALPISDEHNLLSQILLLAITIISGAALYLMILWQLKLPEINSLINQVKNKLLPGN
;
A
#
# COMPACT_ATOMS: atom_id res chain seq x y z
N MET A 1 -2.20 1.92 13.31
CA MET A 1 -0.86 1.35 13.57
C MET A 1 -0.89 -0.16 13.80
N PHE A 2 -1.76 -0.68 14.67
CA PHE A 2 -1.91 -2.13 14.90
C PHE A 2 -2.01 -2.99 13.63
N SER A 3 -2.86 -2.63 12.67
CA SER A 3 -2.98 -3.36 11.40
C SER A 3 -1.68 -3.41 10.58
N ARG A 4 -0.89 -2.32 10.58
CA ARG A 4 0.41 -2.27 9.88
C ARG A 4 1.44 -3.19 10.55
N VAL A 5 1.48 -3.19 11.88
CA VAL A 5 2.37 -4.06 12.67
C VAL A 5 1.99 -5.52 12.47
N LEU A 6 0.71 -5.89 12.61
CA LEU A 6 0.25 -7.25 12.36
C LEU A 6 0.49 -7.69 10.91
N GLY A 7 0.36 -6.78 9.95
CA GLY A 7 0.71 -7.04 8.57
C GLY A 7 2.20 -7.33 8.39
N LEU A 8 3.11 -6.62 9.09
CA LEU A 8 4.54 -6.93 9.08
C LEU A 8 4.82 -8.28 9.74
N VAL A 9 4.22 -8.56 10.89
CA VAL A 9 4.34 -9.87 11.57
C VAL A 9 3.89 -11.00 10.65
N ARG A 10 2.81 -10.79 9.87
CA ARG A 10 2.37 -11.78 8.87
C ARG A 10 3.47 -12.07 7.85
N GLU A 11 4.10 -11.03 7.29
CA GLU A 11 5.21 -11.21 6.35
C GLU A 11 6.40 -11.92 6.99
N GLN A 12 6.72 -11.62 8.26
CA GLN A 12 7.78 -12.33 9.00
C GLN A 12 7.44 -13.81 9.17
N VAL A 13 6.19 -14.15 9.47
CA VAL A 13 5.73 -15.55 9.54
C VAL A 13 5.89 -16.24 8.19
N PHE A 14 5.55 -15.57 7.07
CA PHE A 14 5.81 -16.11 5.74
C PHE A 14 7.31 -16.35 5.49
N ALA A 15 8.16 -15.40 5.84
CA ALA A 15 9.61 -15.51 5.68
C ALA A 15 10.19 -16.68 6.50
N ILE A 16 9.80 -16.78 7.78
CA ILE A 16 10.25 -17.84 8.68
C ILE A 16 9.85 -19.23 8.17
N LEU A 17 8.61 -19.40 7.71
CA LEU A 17 8.07 -20.71 7.35
C LEU A 17 8.37 -21.14 5.91
N PHE A 18 8.45 -20.18 4.97
CA PHE A 18 8.49 -20.46 3.53
C PHE A 18 9.65 -19.77 2.80
N GLY A 19 10.38 -18.86 3.46
CA GLY A 19 11.48 -18.12 2.86
C GLY A 19 11.04 -17.26 1.68
N ALA A 20 11.90 -17.18 0.67
CA ALA A 20 11.57 -16.70 -0.66
C ALA A 20 11.86 -17.82 -1.68
N GLY A 21 10.89 -18.12 -2.55
CA GLY A 21 11.03 -19.23 -3.51
C GLY A 21 9.70 -19.86 -3.89
N TYR A 22 9.74 -21.11 -4.38
CA TYR A 22 8.62 -21.86 -4.96
C TYR A 22 7.25 -21.62 -4.30
N ALA A 23 7.15 -21.90 -3.00
CA ALA A 23 5.89 -21.88 -2.27
C ALA A 23 5.38 -20.45 -2.08
N TYR A 24 6.24 -19.53 -1.66
CA TYR A 24 5.83 -18.15 -1.39
C TYR A 24 5.57 -17.35 -2.67
N ASP A 25 6.35 -17.57 -3.73
CA ASP A 25 6.08 -17.03 -5.07
C ASP A 25 4.68 -17.45 -5.55
N SER A 26 4.37 -18.75 -5.43
CA SER A 26 3.06 -19.31 -5.80
C SER A 26 1.93 -18.64 -4.99
N PHE A 27 2.13 -18.46 -3.68
CA PHE A 27 1.16 -17.77 -2.83
C PHE A 27 0.96 -16.31 -3.23
N VAL A 28 2.04 -15.56 -3.47
CA VAL A 28 1.98 -14.13 -3.81
C VAL A 28 1.26 -13.92 -5.14
N VAL A 29 1.59 -14.72 -6.17
CA VAL A 29 0.90 -14.68 -7.48
C VAL A 29 -0.56 -15.09 -7.33
N ALA A 30 -0.84 -16.18 -6.61
CA ALA A 30 -2.20 -16.66 -6.41
C ALA A 30 -3.08 -15.64 -5.67
N PHE A 31 -2.55 -14.99 -4.64
CA PHE A 31 -3.27 -13.99 -3.85
C PHE A 31 -3.45 -12.67 -4.62
N ARG A 32 -2.56 -12.36 -5.56
CA ARG A 32 -2.65 -11.16 -6.39
C ARG A 32 -3.99 -11.10 -7.11
N ILE A 33 -4.47 -12.21 -7.65
CA ILE A 33 -5.71 -12.28 -8.45
C ILE A 33 -6.94 -11.75 -7.66
N PRO A 34 -7.35 -12.38 -6.55
CA PRO A 34 -8.49 -11.90 -5.79
C PRO A 34 -8.21 -10.55 -5.09
N ASN A 35 -6.95 -10.23 -4.76
CA ASN A 35 -6.61 -8.93 -4.17
C ASN A 35 -6.76 -7.78 -5.18
N LEU A 36 -6.40 -7.99 -6.45
CA LEU A 36 -6.63 -7.00 -7.51
C LEU A 36 -8.13 -6.71 -7.67
N LEU A 37 -8.97 -7.77 -7.65
CA LEU A 37 -10.42 -7.63 -7.72
C LEU A 37 -11.00 -6.91 -6.48
N ARG A 38 -10.47 -7.20 -5.28
CA ARG A 38 -10.84 -6.48 -4.06
C ARG A 38 -10.55 -4.99 -4.19
N ASP A 39 -9.37 -4.62 -4.67
CA ASP A 39 -8.95 -3.23 -4.77
C ASP A 39 -9.77 -2.47 -5.84
N LEU A 40 -10.14 -3.13 -6.95
CA LEU A 40 -10.99 -2.55 -8.00
C LEU A 40 -12.45 -2.40 -7.58
N PHE A 41 -13.04 -3.49 -7.06
CA PHE A 41 -14.48 -3.61 -6.86
C PHE A 41 -14.90 -3.41 -5.41
N GLY A 42 -14.18 -3.96 -4.43
CA GLY A 42 -14.59 -3.98 -3.02
C GLY A 42 -14.22 -2.72 -2.25
N GLU A 43 -12.94 -2.58 -1.87
CA GLU A 43 -12.48 -1.48 -1.01
C GLU A 43 -12.42 -0.13 -1.76
N GLY A 44 -12.19 -0.16 -3.07
CA GLY A 44 -12.10 1.03 -3.91
C GLY A 44 -13.46 1.58 -4.35
N ALA A 45 -13.93 1.13 -5.53
CA ALA A 45 -15.09 1.73 -6.19
C ALA A 45 -16.40 1.57 -5.41
N LEU A 46 -16.67 0.38 -4.86
CA LEU A 46 -17.91 0.10 -4.13
C LEU A 46 -18.01 0.93 -2.85
N SER A 47 -16.96 0.97 -2.03
CA SER A 47 -16.98 1.69 -0.75
C SER A 47 -17.35 3.17 -0.92
N ALA A 48 -16.67 3.88 -1.84
CA ALA A 48 -16.92 5.30 -2.09
C ALA A 48 -18.33 5.54 -2.68
N ALA A 49 -18.73 4.75 -3.68
CA ALA A 49 -20.04 4.88 -4.31
C ALA A 49 -21.17 4.57 -3.31
N PHE A 50 -21.05 3.49 -2.55
CA PHE A 50 -22.02 3.09 -1.54
C PHE A 50 -22.18 4.14 -0.45
N VAL A 51 -21.09 4.62 0.16
CA VAL A 51 -21.16 5.63 1.22
C VAL A 51 -21.87 6.90 0.74
N SER A 52 -21.59 7.35 -0.49
CA SER A 52 -22.22 8.55 -1.05
C SER A 52 -23.74 8.40 -1.19
N VAL A 53 -24.21 7.29 -1.74
CA VAL A 53 -25.66 7.05 -1.94
C VAL A 53 -26.35 6.71 -0.62
N PHE A 54 -25.70 5.94 0.25
CA PHE A 54 -26.25 5.57 1.54
C PHE A 54 -26.38 6.77 2.47
N SER A 55 -25.43 7.71 2.47
CA SER A 55 -25.52 8.97 3.22
C SER A 55 -26.70 9.83 2.77
N ASP A 56 -26.92 9.92 1.46
CA ASP A 56 -28.07 10.63 0.88
C ASP A 56 -29.41 9.98 1.30
N TYR A 57 -29.51 8.65 1.24
CA TYR A 57 -30.68 7.91 1.73
C TYR A 57 -30.90 8.10 3.23
N ASN A 58 -29.84 8.04 4.03
CA ASN A 58 -29.92 8.22 5.48
C ASN A 58 -30.36 9.64 5.87
N THR A 59 -30.17 10.63 5.01
CA THR A 59 -30.57 12.03 5.24
C THR A 59 -31.96 12.33 4.68
N ASN A 60 -32.27 11.83 3.48
CA ASN A 60 -33.43 12.26 2.68
C ASN A 60 -34.54 11.20 2.55
N LYS A 61 -34.32 9.97 2.98
CA LYS A 61 -35.27 8.86 2.89
C LYS A 61 -35.62 8.29 4.26
N SER A 62 -36.71 7.53 4.32
CA SER A 62 -37.12 6.87 5.56
C SER A 62 -36.07 5.85 6.01
N ARG A 63 -36.03 5.59 7.33
CA ARG A 63 -35.14 4.56 7.89
C ARG A 63 -35.34 3.20 7.22
N GLN A 64 -36.59 2.85 6.90
CA GLN A 64 -36.92 1.57 6.25
C GLN A 64 -36.36 1.52 4.82
N GLU A 65 -36.58 2.54 3.99
CA GLU A 65 -36.00 2.62 2.64
C GLU A 65 -34.47 2.51 2.67
N THR A 66 -33.82 3.18 3.60
CA THR A 66 -32.37 3.11 3.78
C THR A 66 -31.89 1.70 4.16
N MET A 67 -32.63 0.99 5.03
CA MET A 67 -32.28 -0.40 5.39
C MET A 67 -32.53 -1.36 4.22
N MET A 68 -33.58 -1.11 3.44
CA MET A 68 -33.89 -1.88 2.24
C MET A 68 -32.81 -1.70 1.18
N LEU A 69 -32.32 -0.47 0.96
CA LEU A 69 -31.19 -0.21 0.07
C LEU A 69 -29.96 -1.01 0.51
N ALA A 70 -29.53 -0.87 1.78
CA ALA A 70 -28.36 -1.59 2.27
C ALA A 70 -28.52 -3.11 2.18
N SER A 71 -29.69 -3.65 2.52
CA SER A 71 -29.94 -5.09 2.41
C SER A 71 -29.93 -5.56 0.96
N ASN A 72 -30.54 -4.79 0.05
CA ASN A 72 -30.51 -5.08 -1.39
C ASN A 72 -29.09 -5.03 -1.95
N THR A 73 -28.29 -4.04 -1.55
CA THR A 73 -26.87 -3.93 -1.91
C THR A 73 -26.08 -5.13 -1.42
N LEU A 74 -26.23 -5.53 -0.15
CA LEU A 74 -25.55 -6.69 0.41
C LEU A 74 -25.97 -8.00 -0.30
N CYS A 75 -27.25 -8.20 -0.60
CA CYS A 75 -27.70 -9.37 -1.35
C CYS A 75 -27.17 -9.36 -2.79
N PHE A 76 -27.26 -8.22 -3.49
CA PHE A 76 -26.80 -8.09 -4.87
C PHE A 76 -25.30 -8.35 -4.99
N PHE A 77 -24.48 -7.74 -4.13
CA PHE A 77 -23.04 -8.00 -4.13
C PHE A 77 -22.71 -9.40 -3.61
N GLY A 78 -23.48 -9.91 -2.65
CA GLY A 78 -23.35 -11.30 -2.20
C GLY A 78 -23.49 -12.29 -3.35
N VAL A 79 -24.54 -12.15 -4.17
CA VAL A 79 -24.79 -13.02 -5.33
C VAL A 79 -23.80 -12.76 -6.46
N SER A 80 -23.66 -11.51 -6.91
CA SER A 80 -22.80 -11.18 -8.06
C SER A 80 -21.33 -11.50 -7.80
N ILE A 81 -20.82 -11.25 -6.58
CA ILE A 81 -19.44 -11.59 -6.23
C ILE A 81 -19.29 -13.10 -6.02
N SER A 82 -20.29 -13.81 -5.50
CA SER A 82 -20.23 -15.28 -5.45
C SER A 82 -20.12 -15.89 -6.85
N ILE A 83 -20.88 -15.36 -7.82
CA ILE A 83 -20.76 -15.77 -9.23
C ILE A 83 -19.35 -15.47 -9.74
N LEU A 84 -18.82 -14.27 -9.49
CA LEU A 84 -17.46 -13.90 -9.90
C LEU A 84 -16.39 -14.81 -9.25
N VAL A 85 -16.57 -15.18 -7.98
CA VAL A 85 -15.71 -16.12 -7.26
C VAL A 85 -15.74 -17.49 -7.93
N LEU A 86 -16.92 -18.03 -8.22
CA LEU A 86 -17.06 -19.33 -8.89
C LEU A 86 -16.43 -19.31 -10.29
N VAL A 87 -16.65 -18.24 -11.06
CA VAL A 87 -16.01 -18.06 -12.37
C VAL A 87 -14.49 -17.99 -12.24
N GLY A 88 -13.96 -17.24 -11.27
CA GLY A 88 -12.52 -17.14 -11.04
C GLY A 88 -11.90 -18.45 -10.53
N MET A 89 -12.64 -19.25 -9.76
CA MET A 89 -12.20 -20.60 -9.38
C MET A 89 -12.16 -21.54 -10.59
N PHE A 90 -13.18 -21.48 -11.46
CA PHE A 90 -13.23 -22.28 -12.68
C PHE A 90 -12.15 -21.88 -13.68
N LEU A 91 -11.83 -20.58 -13.78
CA LEU A 91 -10.81 -20.05 -14.67
C LEU A 91 -9.44 -19.92 -14.01
N ALA A 92 -9.21 -20.52 -12.83
CA ALA A 92 -7.98 -20.31 -12.06
C ALA A 92 -6.72 -20.64 -12.87
N ASP A 93 -6.69 -21.81 -13.52
CA ASP A 93 -5.56 -22.24 -14.35
C ASP A 93 -5.28 -21.25 -15.49
N LEU A 94 -6.33 -20.78 -16.17
CA LEU A 94 -6.22 -19.80 -17.24
C LEU A 94 -5.67 -18.46 -16.72
N ILE A 95 -6.20 -17.97 -15.60
CA ILE A 95 -5.77 -16.69 -15.02
C ILE A 95 -4.32 -16.78 -14.55
N VAL A 96 -3.92 -17.89 -13.93
CA VAL A 96 -2.53 -18.12 -13.50
C VAL A 96 -1.61 -18.22 -14.70
N SER A 97 -1.96 -18.96 -15.75
CA SER A 97 -1.14 -19.06 -16.97
C SER A 97 -0.99 -17.73 -17.70
N LEU A 98 -1.98 -16.85 -17.62
CA LEU A 98 -1.88 -15.49 -18.17
C LEU A 98 -1.03 -14.58 -17.29
N LEU A 99 -1.19 -14.67 -15.96
CA LEU A 99 -0.50 -13.80 -15.00
C LEU A 99 0.96 -14.19 -14.83
N ALA A 100 1.28 -15.49 -14.83
CA ALA A 100 2.62 -16.03 -14.59
C ALA A 100 2.91 -17.21 -15.53
N PRO A 101 3.00 -16.99 -16.85
CA PRO A 101 3.18 -18.07 -17.84
C PRO A 101 4.44 -18.90 -17.57
N ASP A 102 5.52 -18.26 -17.14
CA ASP A 102 6.82 -18.91 -16.94
C ASP A 102 6.87 -19.80 -15.70
N PHE A 103 5.84 -19.78 -14.83
CA PHE A 103 5.70 -20.79 -13.79
C PHE A 103 5.45 -22.18 -14.36
N ALA A 104 5.01 -22.31 -15.61
CA ALA A 104 4.91 -23.59 -16.30
C ALA A 104 6.29 -24.24 -16.55
N LEU A 105 7.37 -23.46 -16.52
CA LEU A 105 8.75 -23.96 -16.66
C LEU A 105 9.23 -24.69 -15.38
N VAL A 106 8.54 -24.50 -14.25
CA VAL A 106 8.88 -25.12 -12.97
C VAL A 106 7.83 -26.19 -12.63
N PRO A 107 8.21 -27.48 -12.55
CA PRO A 107 7.26 -28.56 -12.31
C PRO A 107 6.37 -28.34 -11.07
N GLY A 108 5.05 -28.46 -11.26
CA GLY A 108 4.06 -28.34 -10.18
C GLY A 108 3.73 -26.90 -9.73
N LYS A 109 4.49 -25.88 -10.17
CA LYS A 109 4.35 -24.51 -9.64
C LYS A 109 3.06 -23.87 -10.09
N THR A 110 2.67 -24.11 -11.34
CA THR A 110 1.41 -23.61 -11.92
C THR A 110 0.21 -24.28 -11.26
N GLU A 111 0.29 -25.59 -11.03
CA GLU A 111 -0.74 -26.39 -10.37
C GLU A 111 -0.94 -25.96 -8.92
N LEU A 112 0.16 -25.77 -8.19
CA LEU A 112 0.11 -25.24 -6.82
C LEU A 112 -0.49 -23.82 -6.81
N THR A 113 -0.02 -22.93 -7.68
CA THR A 113 -0.51 -21.55 -7.75
C THR A 113 -2.01 -21.53 -8.04
N SER A 114 -2.48 -22.34 -8.98
CA SER A 114 -3.90 -22.41 -9.34
C SER A 114 -4.76 -22.97 -8.20
N LEU A 115 -4.29 -24.01 -7.50
CA LEU A 115 -4.94 -24.51 -6.29
C LEU A 115 -5.04 -23.42 -5.20
N LEU A 116 -3.96 -22.68 -4.95
CA LEU A 116 -3.95 -21.59 -3.99
C LEU A 116 -4.92 -20.47 -4.42
N THR A 117 -5.02 -20.16 -5.71
CA THR A 117 -6.00 -19.21 -6.25
C THR A 117 -7.41 -19.67 -5.95
N ILE A 118 -7.76 -20.93 -6.24
CA ILE A 118 -9.09 -21.49 -5.97
C ILE A 118 -9.47 -21.35 -4.49
N ILE A 119 -8.53 -21.67 -3.59
CA ILE A 119 -8.75 -21.59 -2.13
C ILE A 119 -8.95 -20.14 -1.66
N MET A 120 -8.19 -19.19 -2.22
CA MET A 120 -8.24 -17.80 -1.80
C MET A 120 -9.35 -16.99 -2.47
N MET A 121 -9.83 -17.37 -3.67
CA MET A 121 -10.86 -16.63 -4.40
C MET A 121 -12.10 -16.28 -3.54
N PRO A 122 -12.65 -17.20 -2.72
CA PRO A 122 -13.78 -16.89 -1.85
C PRO A 122 -13.54 -15.76 -0.83
N PHE A 123 -12.28 -15.41 -0.52
CA PHE A 123 -11.99 -14.26 0.36
C PHE A 123 -12.58 -12.95 -0.21
N LEU A 124 -12.65 -12.82 -1.55
CA LEU A 124 -13.18 -11.65 -2.25
C LEU A 124 -14.63 -11.34 -1.86
N LEU A 125 -15.44 -12.38 -1.63
CA LEU A 125 -16.83 -12.24 -1.18
C LEU A 125 -16.89 -11.57 0.20
N PHE A 126 -16.15 -12.12 1.16
CA PHE A 126 -16.19 -11.66 2.54
C PHE A 126 -15.66 -10.24 2.69
N VAL A 127 -14.54 -9.93 2.02
CA VAL A 127 -13.96 -8.57 2.09
C VAL A 127 -14.84 -7.52 1.41
N SER A 128 -15.50 -7.86 0.31
CA SER A 128 -16.41 -6.94 -0.38
C SER A 128 -17.67 -6.67 0.44
N LEU A 129 -18.25 -7.70 1.06
CA LEU A 129 -19.36 -7.52 1.99
C LEU A 129 -18.94 -6.72 3.23
N ALA A 130 -17.72 -6.96 3.74
CA ALA A 130 -17.16 -6.20 4.84
C ALA A 130 -17.01 -4.70 4.49
N ALA A 131 -16.67 -4.36 3.24
CA ALA A 131 -16.61 -2.97 2.76
C ALA A 131 -17.99 -2.30 2.77
N VAL A 132 -19.05 -3.00 2.35
CA VAL A 132 -20.43 -2.46 2.43
C VAL A 132 -20.85 -2.25 3.89
N VAL A 133 -20.61 -3.23 4.77
CA VAL A 133 -20.91 -3.12 6.21
C VAL A 133 -20.14 -1.96 6.85
N MET A 134 -18.86 -1.79 6.50
CA MET A 134 -18.04 -0.66 6.92
C MET A 134 -18.65 0.67 6.46
N GLY A 135 -19.13 0.75 5.21
CA GLY A 135 -19.85 1.93 4.71
C GLY A 135 -21.07 2.29 5.56
N ILE A 136 -21.90 1.29 5.91
CA ILE A 136 -23.08 1.49 6.78
C ILE A 136 -22.65 2.03 8.15
N LEU A 137 -21.64 1.42 8.77
CA LEU A 137 -21.16 1.82 10.09
C LEU A 137 -20.55 3.23 10.09
N ASN A 138 -19.74 3.57 9.08
CA ASN A 138 -19.10 4.88 8.95
C ASN A 138 -20.14 6.00 8.80
N THR A 139 -21.21 5.80 8.03
CA THR A 139 -22.29 6.80 7.91
C THR A 139 -23.05 7.04 9.22
N ARG A 140 -22.95 6.11 10.18
CA ARG A 140 -23.54 6.23 11.52
C ARG A 140 -22.53 6.68 12.58
N GLY A 141 -21.36 7.15 12.17
CA GLY A 141 -20.32 7.64 13.09
C GLY A 141 -19.54 6.54 13.83
N ILE A 142 -19.68 5.26 13.43
CA ILE A 142 -18.96 4.15 14.05
C ILE A 142 -17.72 3.81 13.21
N PHE A 143 -16.56 4.37 13.58
CA PHE A 143 -15.33 4.23 12.80
C PHE A 143 -14.33 3.21 13.37
N PHE A 144 -14.34 2.98 14.69
CA PHE A 144 -13.32 2.20 15.38
C PHE A 144 -13.30 0.73 14.95
N LEU A 145 -14.46 0.05 14.99
CA LEU A 145 -14.54 -1.37 14.68
C LEU A 145 -14.28 -1.67 13.20
N PRO A 146 -14.84 -0.89 12.23
CA PRO A 146 -14.46 -1.04 10.83
C PRO A 146 -12.96 -0.83 10.58
N ALA A 147 -12.33 0.17 11.23
CA ALA A 147 -10.89 0.41 11.10
C ALA A 147 -10.02 -0.73 11.68
N LEU A 148 -10.54 -1.49 12.65
CA LEU A 148 -9.87 -2.68 13.20
C LEU A 148 -10.07 -3.95 12.37
N SER A 149 -11.00 -3.98 11.42
CA SER A 149 -11.34 -5.18 10.65
C SER A 149 -10.12 -5.81 9.96
N SER A 150 -9.22 -5.01 9.39
CA SER A 150 -7.97 -5.49 8.77
C SER A 150 -6.99 -6.11 9.78
N SER A 151 -7.03 -5.69 11.05
CA SER A 151 -6.24 -6.33 12.11
C SER A 151 -6.74 -7.76 12.37
N PHE A 152 -8.06 -7.97 12.37
CA PHE A 152 -8.67 -9.30 12.49
C PHE A 152 -8.37 -10.18 11.27
N PHE A 153 -8.32 -9.59 10.07
CA PHE A 153 -7.86 -10.29 8.87
C PHE A 153 -6.44 -10.85 9.05
N ASN A 154 -5.49 -10.01 9.47
CA ASN A 154 -4.11 -10.43 9.69
C ASN A 154 -4.00 -11.46 10.82
N ALA A 155 -4.67 -11.24 11.95
CA ALA A 155 -4.64 -12.17 13.07
C ALA A 155 -5.24 -13.54 12.70
N GLY A 156 -6.39 -13.56 12.03
CA GLY A 156 -7.02 -14.79 11.53
C GLY A 156 -6.14 -15.55 10.55
N SER A 157 -5.52 -14.82 9.63
CA SER A 157 -4.59 -15.38 8.64
C SER A 157 -3.37 -16.00 9.31
N ILE A 158 -2.75 -15.31 10.28
CA ILE A 158 -1.56 -15.80 10.98
C ILE A 158 -1.90 -17.02 11.83
N ILE A 159 -2.93 -16.93 12.69
CA ILE A 159 -3.26 -18.00 13.65
C ILE A 159 -3.68 -19.26 12.91
N THR A 160 -4.63 -19.13 11.99
CA THR A 160 -5.14 -20.28 11.23
C THR A 160 -4.09 -20.80 10.26
N GLY A 161 -3.43 -19.89 9.54
CA GLY A 161 -2.46 -20.21 8.51
C GLY A 161 -1.26 -20.98 9.05
N THR A 162 -0.67 -20.48 10.14
CA THR A 162 0.47 -21.14 10.79
C THR A 162 0.07 -22.48 11.38
N SER A 163 -1.10 -22.55 12.03
CA SER A 163 -1.59 -23.81 12.62
C SER A 163 -1.77 -24.88 11.55
N LEU A 164 -2.40 -24.54 10.41
CA LEU A 164 -2.60 -25.47 9.30
C LEU A 164 -1.31 -25.78 8.55
N ALA A 165 -0.38 -24.83 8.43
CA ALA A 165 0.93 -25.04 7.83
C ALA A 165 1.75 -26.12 8.57
N ILE A 166 1.53 -26.28 9.88
CA ILE A 166 2.17 -27.32 10.71
C ILE A 166 1.44 -28.68 10.59
N ILE A 167 0.11 -28.65 10.41
CA ILE A 167 -0.74 -29.85 10.41
C ILE A 167 -0.80 -30.52 9.03
N LEU A 168 -1.04 -29.76 7.96
CA LEU A 168 -1.29 -30.26 6.61
C LEU A 168 -0.15 -31.11 6.02
N PRO A 169 1.14 -30.79 6.23
CA PRO A 169 2.24 -31.63 5.77
C PRO A 169 2.19 -33.06 6.32
N ARG A 170 1.62 -33.26 7.53
CA ARG A 170 1.47 -34.60 8.13
C ARG A 170 0.49 -35.49 7.35
N TYR A 171 -0.35 -34.88 6.50
CA TYR A 171 -1.32 -35.54 5.63
C TYR A 171 -0.89 -35.49 4.15
N GLY A 172 0.35 -35.10 3.85
CA GLY A 172 0.88 -35.06 2.47
C GLY A 172 0.52 -33.81 1.67
N TYR A 173 -0.08 -32.79 2.29
CA TYR A 173 -0.40 -31.53 1.62
C TYR A 173 0.70 -30.47 1.81
N PRO A 174 1.00 -29.63 0.80
CA PRO A 174 1.94 -28.53 0.94
C PRO A 174 1.57 -27.57 2.08
N ALA A 175 2.54 -27.22 2.94
CA ALA A 175 2.33 -26.35 4.10
C ALA A 175 1.70 -24.98 3.73
N ILE A 176 2.02 -24.45 2.56
CA ILE A 176 1.56 -23.13 2.10
C ILE A 176 0.04 -23.08 1.87
N ILE A 177 -0.61 -24.23 1.65
CA ILE A 177 -2.08 -24.34 1.60
C ILE A 177 -2.70 -23.86 2.91
N GLY A 178 -2.02 -24.09 4.04
CA GLY A 178 -2.45 -23.59 5.34
C GLY A 178 -2.61 -22.07 5.32
N MET A 179 -1.63 -21.35 4.77
CA MET A 179 -1.68 -19.89 4.66
C MET A 179 -2.80 -19.40 3.74
N ALA A 180 -3.08 -20.10 2.64
CA ALA A 180 -4.20 -19.77 1.74
C ALA A 180 -5.57 -19.93 2.44
N ILE A 181 -5.76 -21.00 3.20
CA ILE A 181 -6.96 -21.18 4.04
C ILE A 181 -6.99 -20.09 5.12
N GLY A 182 -5.84 -19.75 5.70
CA GLY A 182 -5.70 -18.65 6.65
C GLY A 182 -6.21 -17.33 6.09
N THR A 183 -5.86 -16.99 4.85
CA THR A 183 -6.36 -15.79 4.15
C THR A 183 -7.88 -15.78 4.02
N LEU A 184 -8.49 -16.92 3.68
CA LEU A 184 -9.94 -17.06 3.63
C LEU A 184 -10.58 -16.82 5.01
N VAL A 185 -10.06 -17.46 6.05
CA VAL A 185 -10.55 -17.28 7.43
C VAL A 185 -10.35 -15.84 7.91
N GLY A 186 -9.23 -15.21 7.56
CA GLY A 186 -8.99 -13.79 7.79
C GLY A 186 -10.09 -12.92 7.18
N GLY A 187 -10.49 -13.19 5.92
CA GLY A 187 -11.58 -12.49 5.25
C GLY A 187 -12.92 -12.66 5.96
N ILE A 188 -13.23 -13.88 6.43
CA ILE A 188 -14.42 -14.17 7.22
C ILE A 188 -14.41 -13.35 8.52
N LEU A 189 -13.30 -13.33 9.25
CA LEU A 189 -13.18 -12.56 10.49
C LEU A 189 -13.30 -11.04 10.26
N GLN A 190 -12.79 -10.54 9.13
CA GLN A 190 -12.91 -9.13 8.75
C GLN A 190 -14.37 -8.68 8.62
N LEU A 191 -15.25 -9.55 8.11
CA LEU A 191 -16.70 -9.31 8.08
C LEU A 191 -17.33 -9.57 9.46
N ALA A 192 -17.05 -10.72 10.06
CA ALA A 192 -17.71 -11.20 11.27
C ALA A 192 -17.58 -10.22 12.44
N VAL A 193 -16.41 -9.60 12.61
CA VAL A 193 -16.18 -8.66 13.71
C VAL A 193 -17.06 -7.41 13.62
N GLN A 194 -17.50 -7.03 12.42
CA GLN A 194 -18.33 -5.84 12.21
C GLN A 194 -19.83 -6.10 12.45
N ILE A 195 -20.27 -7.36 12.35
CA ILE A 195 -21.69 -7.75 12.48
C ILE A 195 -22.31 -7.33 13.83
N PRO A 196 -21.65 -7.51 14.99
CA PRO A 196 -22.19 -7.05 16.27
C PRO A 196 -22.43 -5.54 16.32
N ALA A 197 -21.50 -4.72 15.79
CA ALA A 197 -21.70 -3.28 15.71
C ALA A 197 -22.83 -2.91 14.75
N LEU A 198 -22.96 -3.63 13.62
CA LEU A 198 -24.05 -3.43 12.67
C LEU A 198 -25.41 -3.67 13.32
N ARG A 199 -25.54 -4.75 14.10
CA ARG A 199 -26.76 -5.05 14.87
C ARG A 199 -27.05 -3.97 15.92
N LYS A 200 -26.04 -3.58 16.71
CA LYS A 200 -26.16 -2.52 17.73
C LYS A 200 -26.52 -1.16 17.14
N ALA A 201 -26.06 -0.87 15.92
CA ALA A 201 -26.43 0.34 15.20
C ALA A 201 -27.92 0.34 14.78
N GLY A 202 -28.65 -0.76 14.96
CA GLY A 202 -30.07 -0.87 14.62
C GLY A 202 -30.30 -1.13 13.12
N PHE A 203 -29.35 -1.78 12.45
CA PHE A 203 -29.56 -2.33 11.11
C PHE A 203 -30.57 -3.48 11.16
N GLN A 204 -31.58 -3.42 10.31
CA GLN A 204 -32.57 -4.48 10.13
C GLN A 204 -32.35 -5.09 8.75
N TRP A 205 -32.16 -6.41 8.73
CA TRP A 205 -31.94 -7.16 7.51
C TRP A 205 -33.26 -7.43 6.79
N TYR A 206 -33.32 -7.11 5.50
CA TYR A 206 -34.43 -7.44 4.63
C TYR A 206 -33.93 -8.33 3.47
N PRO A 207 -34.23 -9.63 3.44
CA PRO A 207 -33.78 -10.51 2.37
C PRO A 207 -34.51 -10.16 1.07
N ARG A 208 -33.91 -9.28 0.27
CA ARG A 208 -34.45 -8.82 -1.01
C ARG A 208 -33.32 -8.66 -2.01
N ILE A 209 -33.54 -9.16 -3.23
CA ILE A 209 -32.75 -8.83 -4.42
C ILE A 209 -33.69 -8.14 -5.40
N SER A 210 -33.45 -6.87 -5.65
CA SER A 210 -34.20 -6.03 -6.57
C SER A 210 -33.22 -5.36 -7.50
N PHE A 211 -33.12 -5.89 -8.72
CA PHE A 211 -32.29 -5.30 -9.77
C PHE A 211 -32.77 -3.90 -10.16
N HIS A 212 -34.07 -3.60 -10.03
CA HIS A 212 -34.70 -2.32 -10.37
C HIS A 212 -34.61 -1.25 -9.28
N ASP A 213 -33.86 -1.49 -8.20
CA ASP A 213 -33.69 -0.50 -7.13
C ASP A 213 -32.90 0.72 -7.65
N THR A 214 -33.46 1.92 -7.45
CA THR A 214 -32.87 3.16 -7.96
C THR A 214 -31.58 3.55 -7.23
N GLY A 215 -31.49 3.24 -5.94
CA GLY A 215 -30.28 3.44 -5.14
C GLY A 215 -29.16 2.50 -5.58
N LEU A 216 -29.47 1.21 -5.80
CA LEU A 216 -28.51 0.24 -6.34
C LEU A 216 -27.97 0.68 -7.71
N HIS A 217 -28.84 1.09 -8.63
CA HIS A 217 -28.42 1.61 -9.94
C HIS A 217 -27.50 2.83 -9.82
N ARG A 218 -27.80 3.74 -8.89
CA ARG A 218 -26.95 4.91 -8.64
C ARG A 218 -25.58 4.50 -8.12
N ILE A 219 -25.50 3.51 -7.22
CA ILE A 219 -24.23 2.95 -6.74
C ILE A 219 -23.44 2.38 -7.92
N LEU A 220 -24.04 1.51 -8.74
CA LEU A 220 -23.37 0.90 -9.90
C LEU A 220 -22.88 1.94 -10.91
N LYS A 221 -23.68 2.97 -11.19
CA LYS A 221 -23.29 4.06 -12.11
C LYS A 221 -22.10 4.87 -11.59
N LEU A 222 -21.99 5.06 -10.28
CA LEU A 222 -20.85 5.74 -9.65
C LEU A 222 -19.60 4.85 -9.56
N MET A 223 -19.77 3.52 -9.49
CA MET A 223 -18.65 2.58 -9.45
C MET A 223 -17.86 2.56 -10.75
N VAL A 224 -18.51 2.60 -11.91
CA VAL A 224 -17.83 2.52 -13.23
C VAL A 224 -16.67 3.52 -13.38
N PRO A 225 -16.86 4.84 -13.21
CA PRO A 225 -15.75 5.80 -13.32
C PRO A 225 -14.70 5.63 -12.22
N ALA A 226 -15.10 5.22 -11.00
CA ALA A 226 -14.16 4.96 -9.91
C ALA A 226 -13.27 3.75 -10.21
N THR A 227 -13.84 2.66 -10.74
CA THR A 227 -13.09 1.47 -11.16
C THR A 227 -12.12 1.79 -12.30
N ILE A 228 -12.54 2.58 -13.30
CA ILE A 228 -11.65 3.04 -14.37
C ILE A 228 -10.50 3.87 -13.78
N GLY A 229 -10.77 4.76 -12.83
CA GLY A 229 -9.74 5.56 -12.16
C GLY A 229 -8.71 4.71 -11.40
N LEU A 230 -9.11 3.57 -10.85
CA LEU A 230 -8.23 2.65 -10.14
C LEU A 230 -7.51 1.65 -11.07
N SER A 231 -8.05 1.41 -12.27
CA SER A 231 -7.56 0.38 -13.19
C SER A 231 -6.09 0.52 -13.56
N ALA A 232 -5.59 1.74 -13.79
CA ALA A 232 -4.19 1.98 -14.15
C ALA A 232 -3.21 1.42 -13.12
N THR A 233 -3.50 1.61 -11.83
CA THR A 233 -2.64 1.08 -10.75
C THR A 233 -2.64 -0.45 -10.76
N GLN A 234 -3.80 -1.06 -10.96
CA GLN A 234 -3.97 -2.50 -10.94
C GLN A 234 -3.35 -3.17 -12.16
N ILE A 235 -3.44 -2.53 -13.33
CA ILE A 235 -2.75 -2.94 -14.57
C ILE A 235 -1.23 -2.93 -14.35
N ASN A 236 -0.70 -1.87 -13.73
CA ASN A 236 0.74 -1.79 -13.43
C ASN A 236 1.19 -2.94 -12.50
N ILE A 237 0.45 -3.21 -11.43
CA ILE A 237 0.74 -4.32 -10.51
C ILE A 237 0.68 -5.68 -11.23
N PHE A 238 -0.30 -5.88 -12.11
CA PHE A 238 -0.43 -7.08 -12.93
C PHE A 238 0.81 -7.28 -13.80
N ILE A 239 1.19 -6.24 -14.56
CA ILE A 239 2.37 -6.26 -15.45
C ILE A 239 3.65 -6.56 -14.66
N ASN A 240 3.86 -5.89 -13.51
CA ASN A 240 5.04 -6.14 -12.68
C ASN A 240 5.08 -7.56 -12.13
N THR A 241 3.91 -8.13 -11.78
CA THR A 241 3.84 -9.52 -11.29
C THR A 241 4.17 -10.50 -12.41
N ASN A 242 3.70 -10.22 -13.63
CA ASN A 242 4.00 -11.02 -14.81
C ASN A 242 5.50 -11.04 -15.13
N PHE A 243 6.13 -9.87 -15.24
CA PHE A 243 7.59 -9.80 -15.42
C PHE A 243 8.38 -10.37 -14.24
N ALA A 244 7.89 -10.25 -13.01
CA ALA A 244 8.56 -10.85 -11.85
C ALA A 244 8.54 -12.38 -11.91
N SER A 245 7.47 -12.96 -12.47
CA SER A 245 7.33 -14.41 -12.61
C SER A 245 8.25 -15.03 -13.65
N SER A 246 8.71 -14.24 -14.63
CA SER A 246 9.68 -14.67 -15.65
C SER A 246 11.15 -14.59 -15.18
N CYS A 247 11.39 -14.04 -14.00
CA CYS A 247 12.73 -13.94 -13.42
C CYS A 247 13.07 -15.20 -12.61
N ALA A 248 14.32 -15.26 -12.12
CA ALA A 248 14.79 -16.34 -11.24
C ALA A 248 13.82 -16.62 -10.07
N GLU A 249 13.75 -17.88 -9.63
CA GLU A 249 12.90 -18.28 -8.51
C GLU A 249 13.19 -17.45 -7.25
N GLY A 250 12.14 -17.03 -6.54
CA GLY A 250 12.23 -16.10 -5.41
C GLY A 250 12.06 -14.63 -5.80
N SER A 251 12.16 -14.28 -7.09
CA SER A 251 12.04 -12.89 -7.56
C SER A 251 10.73 -12.23 -7.15
N VAL A 252 9.60 -12.94 -7.23
CA VAL A 252 8.30 -12.42 -6.81
C VAL A 252 8.29 -12.15 -5.30
N SER A 253 8.82 -13.09 -4.52
CA SER A 253 8.96 -13.00 -3.07
C SER A 253 9.86 -11.83 -2.63
N TRP A 254 11.08 -11.72 -3.18
CA TRP A 254 12.03 -10.65 -2.85
C TRP A 254 11.45 -9.27 -3.12
N LEU A 255 10.81 -9.09 -4.29
CA LEU A 255 10.14 -7.82 -4.62
C LEU A 255 8.99 -7.52 -3.67
N ASN A 256 8.20 -8.52 -3.26
CA ASN A 256 7.09 -8.34 -2.33
C ASN A 256 7.57 -7.92 -0.92
N TYR A 257 8.58 -8.60 -0.36
CA TYR A 257 9.17 -8.25 0.93
C TYR A 257 9.80 -6.85 0.91
N ALA A 258 10.58 -6.53 -0.13
CA ALA A 258 11.23 -5.23 -0.29
C ALA A 258 10.20 -4.10 -0.41
N PHE A 259 9.20 -4.25 -1.28
CA PHE A 259 8.18 -3.23 -1.51
C PHE A 259 7.36 -2.95 -0.25
N ARG A 260 7.14 -3.97 0.60
CA ARG A 260 6.43 -3.81 1.87
C ARG A 260 7.12 -2.84 2.81
N LEU A 261 8.45 -2.86 2.88
CA LEU A 261 9.20 -1.92 3.72
C LEU A 261 9.12 -0.48 3.19
N VAL A 262 9.14 -0.29 1.86
CA VAL A 262 8.99 1.04 1.24
C VAL A 262 7.58 1.62 1.45
N GLN A 263 6.55 0.78 1.55
CA GLN A 263 5.19 1.24 1.87
C GLN A 263 5.09 1.95 3.23
N LEU A 264 5.96 1.61 4.19
CA LEU A 264 5.89 2.19 5.53
C LEU A 264 6.19 3.70 5.50
N PRO A 265 7.32 4.19 4.94
CA PRO A 265 7.55 5.62 4.78
C PRO A 265 6.54 6.30 3.85
N ILE A 266 6.14 5.68 2.74
CA ILE A 266 5.10 6.24 1.85
C ILE A 266 3.81 6.50 2.64
N GLY A 267 3.38 5.52 3.43
CA GLY A 267 2.15 5.57 4.19
C GLY A 267 2.25 6.41 5.46
N LEU A 268 3.43 6.64 6.01
CA LEU A 268 3.65 7.45 7.21
C LEU A 268 3.87 8.93 6.89
N PHE A 269 4.58 9.23 5.80
CA PHE A 269 4.95 10.59 5.44
C PHE A 269 4.09 11.12 4.29
N GLY A 270 4.09 10.45 3.13
CA GLY A 270 3.36 10.91 1.95
C GLY A 270 1.84 10.94 2.15
N VAL A 271 1.25 9.81 2.53
CA VAL A 271 -0.21 9.70 2.72
C VAL A 271 -0.68 10.55 3.90
N ALA A 272 0.06 10.59 5.01
CA ALA A 272 -0.35 11.37 6.19
C ALA A 272 -0.34 12.89 5.90
N ILE A 273 0.72 13.38 5.25
CA ILE A 273 0.80 14.80 4.84
C ILE A 273 -0.31 15.13 3.84
N SER A 274 -0.55 14.25 2.86
CA SER A 274 -1.64 14.43 1.88
C SER A 274 -3.02 14.58 2.56
N ILE A 275 -3.35 13.70 3.51
CA ILE A 275 -4.61 13.77 4.25
C ILE A 275 -4.71 15.06 5.06
N ALA A 276 -3.62 15.50 5.71
CA ALA A 276 -3.61 16.73 6.49
C ALA A 276 -3.71 18.00 5.62
N ALA A 277 -3.06 18.00 4.45
CA ALA A 277 -3.02 19.15 3.55
C ALA A 277 -4.29 19.31 2.71
N LEU A 278 -4.95 18.21 2.35
CA LEU A 278 -6.06 18.22 1.38
C LEU A 278 -7.21 19.16 1.75
N PRO A 279 -7.76 19.18 2.98
CA PRO A 279 -8.86 20.08 3.32
C PRO A 279 -8.48 21.56 3.18
N VAL A 280 -7.25 21.91 3.56
CA VAL A 280 -6.72 23.28 3.46
C VAL A 280 -6.56 23.69 1.99
N LEU A 281 -5.94 22.83 1.19
CA LEU A 281 -5.73 23.07 -0.24
C LEU A 281 -7.06 23.15 -1.00
N ALA A 282 -8.02 22.27 -0.69
CA ALA A 282 -9.34 22.28 -1.29
C ALA A 282 -10.13 23.55 -0.96
N SER A 283 -10.05 24.02 0.30
CA SER A 283 -10.69 25.28 0.71
C SER A 283 -10.06 26.50 0.02
N MET A 284 -8.73 26.53 -0.12
CA MET A 284 -8.06 27.64 -0.83
C MET A 284 -8.37 27.62 -2.33
N ALA A 285 -8.43 26.43 -2.94
CA ALA A 285 -8.83 26.24 -4.33
C ALA A 285 -10.27 26.72 -4.58
N SER A 286 -11.23 26.36 -3.71
CA SER A 286 -12.63 26.77 -3.86
C SER A 286 -12.81 28.28 -3.71
N GLN A 287 -11.97 28.92 -2.88
CA GLN A 287 -11.91 30.38 -2.72
C GLN A 287 -11.09 31.09 -3.81
N LYS A 288 -10.53 30.35 -4.79
CA LYS A 288 -9.65 30.88 -5.85
C LYS A 288 -8.39 31.59 -5.32
N LYS A 289 -7.95 31.24 -4.11
CA LYS A 289 -6.72 31.78 -3.47
C LYS A 289 -5.49 30.99 -3.91
N TYR A 290 -5.20 31.01 -5.22
CA TYR A 290 -4.17 30.14 -5.81
C TYR A 290 -2.75 30.42 -5.30
N HIS A 291 -2.43 31.66 -4.93
CA HIS A 291 -1.12 31.99 -4.35
C HIS A 291 -0.92 31.32 -2.98
N GLU A 292 -1.88 31.48 -2.06
CA GLU A 292 -1.86 30.84 -0.74
C GLU A 292 -1.86 29.32 -0.86
N MET A 293 -2.63 28.78 -1.81
CA MET A 293 -2.66 27.35 -2.11
C MET A 293 -1.29 26.84 -2.58
N ASN A 294 -0.62 27.57 -3.47
CA ASN A 294 0.72 27.20 -3.96
C ASN A 294 1.77 27.25 -2.85
N ASP A 295 1.69 28.22 -1.94
CA ASP A 295 2.56 28.29 -0.76
C ASP A 295 2.35 27.10 0.18
N ALA A 296 1.09 26.76 0.48
CA ALA A 296 0.73 25.60 1.30
C ALA A 296 1.14 24.27 0.64
N PHE A 297 1.00 24.17 -0.69
CA PHE A 297 1.43 23.03 -1.47
C PHE A 297 2.96 22.86 -1.43
N ILE A 298 3.73 23.93 -1.65
CA ILE A 298 5.20 23.90 -1.55
C ILE A 298 5.61 23.46 -0.14
N SER A 299 5.00 24.01 0.90
CA SER A 299 5.34 23.63 2.28
C SER A 299 5.04 22.15 2.56
N SER A 300 3.90 21.65 2.07
CA SER A 300 3.54 20.23 2.16
C SER A 300 4.56 19.34 1.42
N LEU A 301 4.98 19.75 0.23
CA LEU A 301 5.99 19.03 -0.57
C LEU A 301 7.37 19.06 0.09
N THR A 302 7.77 20.21 0.65
CA THR A 302 9.01 20.34 1.44
C THR A 302 8.99 19.40 2.64
N MET A 303 7.86 19.29 3.36
CA MET A 303 7.73 18.35 4.47
C MET A 303 7.86 16.90 4.01
N VAL A 304 7.27 16.54 2.85
CA VAL A 304 7.46 15.21 2.26
C VAL A 304 8.95 14.96 2.01
N PHE A 305 9.64 15.85 1.30
CA PHE A 305 11.07 15.70 1.02
C PHE A 305 11.93 15.64 2.27
N CYS A 306 11.61 16.45 3.27
CA CYS A 306 12.29 16.48 4.56
C CYS A 306 12.22 15.12 5.29
N LEU A 307 11.21 14.29 4.99
CA LEU A 307 11.07 12.98 5.62
C LEU A 307 11.52 11.85 4.69
N THR A 308 11.25 11.96 3.39
CA THR A 308 11.50 10.87 2.45
C THR A 308 12.92 10.82 1.93
N ILE A 309 13.60 11.95 1.73
CA ILE A 309 15.00 11.97 1.26
C ILE A 309 15.94 11.29 2.27
N PRO A 310 15.94 11.65 3.58
CA PRO A 310 16.76 10.93 4.55
C PRO A 310 16.30 9.47 4.70
N ALA A 311 15.00 9.18 4.63
CA ALA A 311 14.52 7.80 4.67
C ALA A 311 15.01 6.97 3.47
N THR A 312 15.07 7.55 2.25
CA THR A 312 15.66 6.90 1.07
C THR A 312 17.11 6.52 1.34
N ILE A 313 17.92 7.46 1.86
CA ILE A 313 19.33 7.21 2.16
C ILE A 313 19.48 6.13 3.24
N GLY A 314 18.72 6.22 4.33
CA GLY A 314 18.76 5.23 5.40
C GLY A 314 18.35 3.84 4.92
N LEU A 315 17.28 3.74 4.11
CA LEU A 315 16.82 2.46 3.57
C LEU A 315 17.78 1.85 2.56
N ILE A 316 18.45 2.66 1.73
CA ILE A 316 19.46 2.16 0.78
C ILE A 316 20.70 1.70 1.54
N PHE A 317 21.20 2.53 2.45
CA PHE A 317 22.46 2.28 3.15
C PHE A 317 22.35 1.14 4.16
N LEU A 318 21.21 1.03 4.85
CA LEU A 318 20.95 0.01 5.86
C LEU A 318 20.07 -1.13 5.32
N ALA A 319 19.93 -1.27 3.99
CA ALA A 319 19.01 -2.23 3.37
C ALA A 319 19.22 -3.65 3.89
N GLU A 320 20.45 -4.14 3.81
CA GLU A 320 20.80 -5.50 4.22
C GLU A 320 20.61 -5.73 5.73
N PRO A 321 21.13 -4.91 6.66
CA PRO A 321 20.84 -5.04 8.08
C PRO A 321 19.35 -5.02 8.42
N ILE A 322 18.58 -4.15 7.76
CA ILE A 322 17.13 -4.05 7.96
C ILE A 322 16.45 -5.35 7.52
N ILE A 323 16.75 -5.85 6.32
CA ILE A 323 16.16 -7.10 5.82
C ILE A 323 16.56 -8.28 6.69
N ARG A 324 17.84 -8.38 7.05
CA ARG A 324 18.37 -9.45 7.90
C ARG A 324 17.63 -9.54 9.23
N ILE A 325 17.60 -8.43 9.98
CA ILE A 325 16.96 -8.36 11.30
C ILE A 325 15.45 -8.62 11.23
N ILE A 326 14.80 -8.28 10.12
CA ILE A 326 13.33 -8.42 10.01
C ILE A 326 12.95 -9.79 9.47
N PHE A 327 13.67 -10.34 8.49
CA PHE A 327 13.24 -11.47 7.67
C PHE A 327 14.18 -12.67 7.67
N GLU A 328 15.49 -12.52 7.92
CA GLU A 328 16.48 -13.62 7.85
C GLU A 328 16.40 -14.56 9.04
N HIS A 329 15.35 -15.39 9.02
CA HIS A 329 15.02 -16.35 10.05
C HIS A 329 14.41 -17.59 9.39
N GLY A 330 14.58 -18.76 10.00
CA GLY A 330 13.95 -19.99 9.53
C GLY A 330 14.33 -20.34 8.09
N ALA A 331 13.34 -20.41 7.21
CA ALA A 331 13.50 -20.75 5.80
C ALA A 331 14.03 -19.59 4.92
N PHE A 332 14.11 -18.36 5.44
CA PHE A 332 14.63 -17.21 4.71
C PHE A 332 16.16 -17.15 4.81
N THR A 333 16.84 -17.24 3.68
CA THR A 333 18.30 -17.39 3.61
C THR A 333 19.03 -16.06 3.49
N SER A 334 20.35 -16.06 3.68
CA SER A 334 21.20 -14.89 3.44
C SER A 334 21.20 -14.44 1.97
N LEU A 335 21.00 -15.36 1.02
CA LEU A 335 20.82 -15.02 -0.39
C LEU A 335 19.52 -14.22 -0.59
N ASP A 336 18.44 -14.65 0.06
CA ASP A 336 17.17 -13.92 0.04
C ASP A 336 17.31 -12.53 0.65
N THR A 337 18.12 -12.39 1.70
CA THR A 337 18.45 -11.10 2.29
C THR A 337 19.13 -10.19 1.28
N GLN A 338 20.17 -10.65 0.61
CA GLN A 338 20.89 -9.84 -0.37
C GLN A 338 20.00 -9.44 -1.54
N ALA A 339 19.25 -10.38 -2.12
CA ALA A 339 18.36 -10.10 -3.25
C ALA A 339 17.24 -9.12 -2.87
N THR A 340 16.64 -9.30 -1.69
CA THR A 340 15.59 -8.41 -1.16
C THR A 340 16.16 -7.03 -0.80
N ALA A 341 17.38 -6.96 -0.25
CA ALA A 341 18.04 -5.70 0.07
C ALA A 341 18.35 -4.87 -1.18
N ILE A 342 18.79 -5.51 -2.26
CA ILE A 342 19.01 -4.83 -3.55
C ILE A 342 17.69 -4.30 -4.11
N ALA A 343 16.62 -5.11 -4.08
CA ALA A 343 15.29 -4.67 -4.49
C ALA A 343 14.79 -3.49 -3.62
N LEU A 344 15.01 -3.55 -2.30
CA LEU A 344 14.66 -2.48 -1.36
C LEU A 344 15.38 -1.18 -1.71
N SER A 345 16.69 -1.23 -1.96
CA SER A 345 17.48 -0.07 -2.35
C SER A 345 16.97 0.57 -3.64
N LEU A 346 16.64 -0.25 -4.64
CA LEU A 346 16.10 0.22 -5.92
C LEU A 346 14.70 0.82 -5.80
N TYR A 347 13.81 0.25 -4.99
CA TYR A 347 12.50 0.85 -4.68
C TYR A 347 12.65 2.14 -3.85
N ALA A 348 13.58 2.17 -2.89
CA ALA A 348 13.81 3.32 -2.02
C ALA A 348 14.30 4.54 -2.78
N ALA A 349 15.03 4.36 -3.90
CA ALA A 349 15.44 5.46 -4.76
C ALA A 349 14.24 6.30 -5.25
N GLY A 350 13.10 5.67 -5.58
CA GLY A 350 11.87 6.34 -6.00
C GLY A 350 10.96 6.81 -4.86
N LEU A 351 11.32 6.57 -3.59
CA LEU A 351 10.44 6.81 -2.44
C LEU A 351 9.98 8.28 -2.34
N PHE A 352 10.86 9.24 -2.57
CA PHE A 352 10.50 10.66 -2.53
C PHE A 352 9.44 10.99 -3.58
N ALA A 353 9.59 10.47 -4.80
CA ALA A 353 8.67 10.71 -5.90
C ALA A 353 7.31 10.05 -5.64
N TYR A 354 7.33 8.81 -5.12
CA TYR A 354 6.14 8.10 -4.66
C TYR A 354 5.33 8.90 -3.64
N ALA A 355 5.99 9.40 -2.60
CA ALA A 355 5.34 10.16 -1.54
C ALA A 355 4.85 11.52 -2.06
N SER A 356 5.62 12.19 -2.90
CA SER A 356 5.22 13.47 -3.51
C SER A 356 4.00 13.32 -4.40
N ASN A 357 3.92 12.24 -5.20
CA ASN A 357 2.74 11.96 -6.03
C ASN A 357 1.46 11.83 -5.18
N LYS A 358 1.54 11.32 -3.94
CA LYS A 358 0.40 11.26 -3.02
C LYS A 358 -0.08 12.65 -2.56
N VAL A 359 0.78 13.66 -2.56
CA VAL A 359 0.42 15.04 -2.23
C VAL A 359 -0.03 15.81 -3.46
N ILE A 360 0.60 15.59 -4.63
CA ILE A 360 0.30 16.32 -5.87
C ILE A 360 -1.06 15.95 -6.44
N VAL A 361 -1.39 14.66 -6.51
CA VAL A 361 -2.61 14.18 -7.18
C VAL A 361 -3.90 14.80 -6.61
N PRO A 362 -4.08 14.89 -5.27
CA PRO A 362 -5.25 15.55 -4.70
C PRO A 362 -5.40 17.04 -5.04
N VAL A 363 -4.29 17.76 -5.31
CA VAL A 363 -4.36 19.16 -5.76
C VAL A 363 -5.07 19.27 -7.11
N PHE A 364 -4.77 18.36 -8.04
CA PHE A 364 -5.46 18.28 -9.32
C PHE A 364 -6.96 18.02 -9.16
N TYR A 365 -7.36 17.21 -8.18
CA TYR A 365 -8.78 17.00 -7.89
C TYR A 365 -9.43 18.27 -7.31
N ALA A 366 -8.75 18.97 -6.41
CA ALA A 366 -9.25 20.21 -5.82
C ALA A 366 -9.50 21.33 -6.85
N ILE A 367 -8.68 21.39 -7.91
CA ILE A 367 -8.81 22.37 -9.01
C ILE A 367 -9.59 21.83 -10.22
N ASN A 368 -10.30 20.71 -10.10
CA ASN A 368 -11.08 20.07 -11.17
C ASN A 368 -10.28 19.68 -12.43
N ALA A 369 -9.00 19.37 -12.28
CA ALA A 369 -8.08 19.00 -13.36
C ALA A 369 -7.66 17.51 -13.28
N SER A 370 -8.60 16.63 -12.98
CA SER A 370 -8.39 15.17 -12.75
C SER A 370 -7.83 14.40 -13.95
N ARG A 371 -7.94 14.95 -15.17
CA ARG A 371 -7.43 14.35 -16.41
C ARG A 371 -5.91 14.14 -16.38
N TYR A 372 -5.15 15.04 -15.75
CA TYR A 372 -3.69 14.98 -15.78
C TYR A 372 -3.11 13.83 -14.93
N PRO A 373 -3.57 13.59 -13.69
CA PRO A 373 -3.24 12.37 -12.96
C PRO A 373 -3.50 11.06 -13.73
N VAL A 374 -4.61 11.00 -14.48
CA VAL A 374 -4.95 9.82 -15.30
C VAL A 374 -3.96 9.65 -16.44
N ILE A 375 -3.66 10.73 -17.19
CA ILE A 375 -2.66 10.71 -18.27
C ILE A 375 -1.29 10.28 -17.73
N GLY A 376 -0.84 10.86 -16.60
CA GLY A 376 0.41 10.47 -15.95
C GLY A 376 0.44 9.00 -15.57
N SER A 377 -0.67 8.45 -15.05
CA SER A 377 -0.77 7.03 -14.72
C SER A 377 -0.60 6.13 -15.95
N PHE A 378 -1.21 6.45 -17.09
CA PHE A 378 -1.01 5.67 -18.32
C PHE A 378 0.39 5.86 -18.94
N LEU A 379 0.94 7.07 -18.89
CA LEU A 379 2.31 7.36 -19.31
C LEU A 379 3.31 6.50 -18.52
N THR A 380 3.12 6.38 -17.21
CA THR A 380 3.99 5.57 -16.36
C THR A 380 3.87 4.08 -16.63
N ILE A 381 2.68 3.56 -16.96
CA ILE A 381 2.52 2.16 -17.39
C ILE A 381 3.34 1.90 -18.66
N GLY A 382 3.20 2.77 -19.67
CA GLY A 382 3.95 2.66 -20.91
C GLY A 382 5.46 2.71 -20.69
N ALA A 383 5.94 3.72 -19.94
CA ALA A 383 7.34 3.85 -19.58
C ALA A 383 7.85 2.65 -18.76
N ASN A 384 7.02 2.09 -17.85
CA ASN A 384 7.37 0.94 -17.04
C ASN A 384 7.61 -0.30 -17.90
N ILE A 385 6.70 -0.60 -18.83
CA ILE A 385 6.85 -1.72 -19.76
C ILE A 385 8.14 -1.54 -20.58
N ILE A 386 8.38 -0.34 -21.11
CA ILE A 386 9.56 -0.05 -21.92
C ILE A 386 10.85 -0.28 -21.13
N ILE A 387 10.96 0.29 -19.92
CA ILE A 387 12.16 0.14 -19.09
C ILE A 387 12.39 -1.33 -18.73
N ILE A 388 11.34 -2.07 -18.34
CA ILE A 388 11.48 -3.48 -18.00
C ILE A 388 11.94 -4.29 -19.21
N LEU A 389 11.31 -4.12 -20.38
CA LEU A 389 11.71 -4.86 -21.60
C LEU A 389 13.18 -4.65 -21.97
N PHE A 390 13.71 -3.43 -21.79
CA PHE A 390 15.12 -3.15 -22.08
C PHE A 390 16.11 -3.65 -21.00
N THR A 391 15.65 -3.92 -19.78
CA THR A 391 16.55 -4.19 -18.65
C THR A 391 16.39 -5.57 -18.02
N ILE A 392 15.27 -6.27 -18.26
CA ILE A 392 14.93 -7.50 -17.55
C ILE A 392 15.92 -8.66 -17.79
N GLU A 393 16.43 -8.81 -19.01
CA GLU A 393 17.37 -9.90 -19.33
C GLU A 393 18.64 -9.81 -18.49
N THR A 394 19.16 -8.60 -18.27
CA THR A 394 20.41 -8.35 -17.54
C THR A 394 20.20 -8.11 -16.04
N PHE A 395 19.15 -7.39 -15.65
CA PHE A 395 18.91 -6.98 -14.27
C PHE A 395 17.95 -7.89 -13.51
N GLN A 396 17.23 -8.80 -14.18
CA GLN A 396 16.25 -9.71 -13.56
C GLN A 396 15.24 -8.93 -12.69
N HIS A 397 14.88 -9.41 -11.50
CA HIS A 397 13.97 -8.73 -10.58
C HIS A 397 14.36 -7.27 -10.26
N ARG A 398 15.66 -6.94 -10.31
CA ARG A 398 16.16 -5.58 -10.07
C ARG A 398 15.62 -4.59 -11.11
N ALA A 399 15.39 -5.04 -12.35
CA ALA A 399 14.78 -4.25 -13.42
C ALA A 399 13.40 -3.70 -13.00
N ILE A 400 12.60 -4.55 -12.35
CA ILE A 400 11.23 -4.23 -11.96
C ILE A 400 11.22 -3.19 -10.83
N ALA A 401 12.08 -3.38 -9.83
CA ALA A 401 12.24 -2.42 -8.74
C ALA A 401 12.75 -1.05 -9.24
N LEU A 402 13.77 -1.07 -10.10
CA LEU A 402 14.33 0.14 -10.71
C LEU A 402 13.31 0.87 -11.59
N SER A 403 12.63 0.15 -12.48
CA SER A 403 11.60 0.69 -13.37
C SER A 403 10.46 1.35 -12.59
N THR A 404 10.03 0.70 -11.51
CA THR A 404 9.00 1.23 -10.62
C THR A 404 9.42 2.57 -10.01
N SER A 405 10.67 2.71 -9.58
CA SER A 405 11.22 3.97 -9.07
C SER A 405 11.34 5.05 -10.15
N LEU A 406 11.90 4.71 -11.30
CA LEU A 406 12.10 5.65 -12.42
C LEU A 406 10.79 6.20 -12.96
N THR A 407 9.78 5.33 -13.11
CA THR A 407 8.46 5.74 -13.60
C THR A 407 7.76 6.66 -12.61
N MET A 408 7.98 6.48 -11.31
CA MET A 408 7.39 7.36 -10.29
C MET A 408 8.08 8.72 -10.23
N MET A 409 9.39 8.76 -10.47
CA MET A 409 10.12 10.02 -10.71
C MET A 409 9.61 10.72 -11.96
N LEU A 410 9.42 9.98 -13.06
CA LEU A 410 8.84 10.50 -14.30
C LEU A 410 7.45 11.09 -14.06
N ASN A 411 6.59 10.38 -13.33
CA ASN A 411 5.26 10.86 -12.97
C ASN A 411 5.33 12.13 -12.12
N PHE A 412 6.24 12.15 -11.14
CA PHE A 412 6.45 13.32 -10.28
C PHE A 412 6.86 14.54 -11.11
N VAL A 413 7.83 14.39 -12.02
CA VAL A 413 8.26 15.47 -12.92
C VAL A 413 7.11 15.91 -13.82
N PHE A 414 6.40 14.96 -14.45
CA PHE A 414 5.26 15.25 -15.30
C PHE A 414 4.17 16.06 -14.56
N LEU A 415 3.73 15.57 -13.40
CA LEU A 415 2.68 16.22 -12.63
C LEU A 415 3.11 17.57 -12.05
N MET A 416 4.36 17.71 -11.59
CA MET A 416 4.91 19.00 -11.15
C MET A 416 4.93 20.02 -12.28
N THR A 417 5.41 19.63 -13.47
CA THR A 417 5.47 20.51 -14.64
C THR A 417 4.07 20.92 -15.08
N VAL A 418 3.12 19.98 -15.16
CA VAL A 418 1.75 20.32 -15.53
C VAL A 418 1.11 21.22 -14.47
N LEU A 419 1.28 20.93 -13.19
CA LEU A 419 0.70 21.74 -12.11
C LEU A 419 1.25 23.17 -12.13
N TYR A 420 2.53 23.34 -12.42
CA TYR A 420 3.15 24.65 -12.59
C TYR A 420 2.45 25.48 -13.67
N HIS A 421 2.15 24.88 -14.83
CA HIS A 421 1.48 25.58 -15.92
C HIS A 421 -0.01 25.84 -15.62
N VAL A 422 -0.70 24.88 -14.98
CA VAL A 422 -2.14 25.01 -14.67
C VAL A 422 -2.40 26.07 -13.59
N ASN A 423 -1.52 26.20 -12.59
CA ASN A 423 -1.69 27.16 -11.48
C ASN A 423 -1.04 28.53 -11.73
N GLY A 424 -0.51 28.80 -12.93
CA GLY A 424 0.16 30.07 -13.24
C GLY A 424 1.52 30.25 -12.55
N GLY A 425 2.16 29.14 -12.16
CA GLY A 425 3.47 29.07 -11.53
C GLY A 425 3.45 29.06 -10.00
N PHE A 426 4.51 28.50 -9.41
CA PHE A 426 4.79 28.53 -7.98
C PHE A 426 6.29 28.81 -7.74
N SER A 427 6.66 29.26 -6.54
CA SER A 427 8.04 29.72 -6.24
C SER A 427 9.05 28.56 -6.25
N PHE A 428 9.71 28.33 -7.39
CA PHE A 428 10.81 27.39 -7.51
C PHE A 428 11.99 27.74 -6.60
N ALA A 429 12.25 29.02 -6.36
CA ALA A 429 13.34 29.46 -5.49
C ALA A 429 13.18 28.95 -4.05
N ARG A 430 11.96 28.99 -3.50
CA ARG A 430 11.68 28.49 -2.14
C ARG A 430 11.82 26.98 -2.07
N LEU A 431 11.27 26.26 -3.05
CA LEU A 431 11.37 24.81 -3.11
C LEU A 431 12.83 24.36 -3.25
N PHE A 432 13.58 24.99 -4.16
CA PHE A 432 14.99 24.71 -4.39
C PHE A 432 15.84 24.99 -3.14
N SER A 433 15.64 26.14 -2.47
CA SER A 433 16.32 26.46 -1.21
C SER A 433 16.03 25.44 -0.10
N SER A 434 14.81 24.90 -0.06
CA SER A 434 14.44 23.88 0.92
C SER A 434 15.10 22.54 0.60
N ILE A 435 15.08 22.13 -0.68
CA ILE A 435 15.71 20.90 -1.15
C ILE A 435 17.23 20.93 -0.92
N THR A 436 17.91 22.05 -1.17
CA THR A 436 19.36 22.14 -0.93
C THR A 436 19.71 21.98 0.54
N LYS A 437 18.95 22.60 1.46
CA LYS A 437 19.12 22.39 2.91
C LYS A 437 18.90 20.93 3.31
N ILE A 438 17.85 20.30 2.77
CA ILE A 438 17.55 18.88 3.01
C ILE A 438 18.68 17.99 2.46
N ALA A 439 19.19 18.28 1.27
CA ALA A 439 20.28 17.53 0.66
C ALA A 439 21.58 17.64 1.48
N VAL A 440 21.94 18.84 1.96
CA VAL A 440 23.10 19.06 2.82
C VAL A 440 22.97 18.27 4.13
N ALA A 441 21.84 18.38 4.81
CA ALA A 441 21.60 17.64 6.06
C ALA A 441 21.61 16.12 5.83
N SER A 442 21.03 15.66 4.71
CA SER A 442 20.99 14.23 4.37
C SER A 442 22.38 13.70 3.97
N GLY A 443 23.21 14.51 3.33
CA GLY A 443 24.60 14.17 3.01
C GLY A 443 25.45 14.04 4.27
N ALA A 444 25.30 14.95 5.24
CA ALA A 444 25.96 14.83 6.53
C ALA A 444 25.50 13.59 7.31
N MET A 445 24.20 13.27 7.27
CA MET A 445 23.66 12.04 7.82
C MET A 445 24.29 10.80 7.17
N LEU A 446 24.41 10.77 5.83
CA LEU A 446 25.06 9.66 5.12
C LEU A 446 26.51 9.47 5.55
N LEU A 447 27.28 10.56 5.71
CA LEU A 447 28.66 10.48 6.19
C LEU A 447 28.74 9.90 7.60
N LEU A 448 27.81 10.26 8.49
CA LEU A 448 27.73 9.68 9.83
C LEU A 448 27.39 8.19 9.77
N LEU A 449 26.38 7.80 8.98
CA LEU A 449 26.00 6.40 8.81
C LEU A 449 27.17 5.56 8.27
N TYR A 450 27.91 6.11 7.31
CA TYR A 450 29.12 5.49 6.79
C TYR A 450 30.20 5.33 7.87
N GLY A 451 30.51 6.39 8.63
CA GLY A 451 31.46 6.32 9.73
C GLY A 451 31.07 5.31 10.81
N LEU A 452 29.78 5.25 11.17
CA LEU A 452 29.26 4.27 12.13
C LEU A 452 29.33 2.85 11.60
N SER A 453 29.07 2.63 10.31
CA SER A 453 29.18 1.30 9.71
C SER A 453 30.60 0.72 9.74
N LEU A 454 31.62 1.58 9.69
CA LEU A 454 33.02 1.19 9.82
C LEU A 454 33.41 0.95 11.28
N ALA A 455 32.91 1.78 12.20
CA ALA A 455 33.26 1.69 13.62
C ALA A 455 32.49 0.58 14.37
N LEU A 456 31.25 0.34 13.98
CA LEU A 456 30.30 -0.58 14.62
C LEU A 456 29.61 -1.45 13.54
N PRO A 457 30.34 -2.37 12.90
CA PRO A 457 29.79 -3.19 11.83
C PRO A 457 28.67 -4.09 12.35
N ILE A 458 27.51 -4.03 11.71
CA ILE A 458 26.39 -4.93 11.99
C ILE A 458 26.67 -6.23 11.24
N SER A 459 27.31 -7.18 11.92
CA SER A 459 27.72 -8.48 11.35
C SER A 459 26.90 -9.65 11.91
N ASP A 460 26.97 -10.79 11.19
CA ASP A 460 26.30 -12.05 11.58
C ASP A 460 26.84 -12.66 12.87
N GLU A 461 28.05 -12.28 13.28
CA GLU A 461 28.65 -12.73 14.54
C GLU A 461 27.94 -12.14 15.77
N HIS A 462 27.18 -11.07 15.59
CA HIS A 462 26.39 -10.47 16.67
C HIS A 462 25.07 -11.21 16.86
N ASN A 463 24.72 -11.48 18.13
CA ASN A 463 23.37 -11.95 18.47
C ASN A 463 22.30 -10.94 18.02
N LEU A 464 21.09 -11.43 17.73
CA LEU A 464 19.97 -10.61 17.22
C LEU A 464 19.71 -9.33 18.03
N LEU A 465 19.76 -9.40 19.37
CA LEU A 465 19.58 -8.24 20.23
C LEU A 465 20.65 -7.16 19.97
N SER A 466 21.90 -7.57 19.82
CA SER A 466 23.01 -6.66 19.51
C SER A 466 22.83 -6.03 18.12
N GLN A 467 22.42 -6.81 17.11
CA GLN A 467 22.12 -6.28 15.78
C GLN A 467 20.99 -5.23 15.82
N ILE A 468 19.91 -5.51 16.55
CA ILE A 468 18.78 -4.58 16.75
C ILE A 468 19.26 -3.29 17.43
N LEU A 469 20.05 -3.40 18.50
CA LEU A 469 20.56 -2.24 19.23
C LEU A 469 21.50 -1.40 18.37
N LEU A 470 22.44 -2.02 17.65
CA LEU A 470 23.36 -1.32 16.76
C LEU A 470 22.62 -0.62 15.61
N LEU A 471 21.63 -1.29 15.00
CA LEU A 471 20.79 -0.69 13.98
C LEU A 471 19.98 0.49 14.54
N ALA A 472 19.37 0.31 15.72
CA ALA A 472 18.59 1.36 16.38
C ALA A 472 19.46 2.58 16.72
N ILE A 473 20.66 2.36 17.28
CA ILE A 473 21.63 3.42 17.57
C ILE A 473 21.97 4.16 16.28
N THR A 474 22.30 3.43 15.21
CA THR A 474 22.67 4.01 13.90
C THR A 474 21.55 4.85 13.28
N ILE A 475 20.31 4.36 13.33
CA ILE A 475 19.14 5.09 12.83
C ILE A 475 18.87 6.33 13.69
N ILE A 476 18.90 6.20 15.02
CA ILE A 476 18.61 7.31 15.95
C ILE A 476 19.68 8.39 15.86
N SER A 477 20.96 8.03 15.80
CA SER A 477 22.05 8.99 15.66
C SER A 477 22.00 9.72 14.32
N GLY A 478 21.71 9.00 13.23
CA GLY A 478 21.50 9.58 11.90
C GLY A 478 20.35 10.59 11.90
N ALA A 479 19.19 10.19 12.42
CA ALA A 479 18.01 11.05 12.52
C ALA A 479 18.26 12.28 13.41
N ALA A 480 18.95 12.11 14.53
CA ALA A 480 19.29 13.20 15.44
C ALA A 480 20.21 14.24 14.77
N LEU A 481 21.28 13.78 14.10
CA LEU A 481 22.19 14.67 13.37
C LEU A 481 21.45 15.40 12.24
N TYR A 482 20.63 14.68 11.48
CA TYR A 482 19.82 15.24 10.39
C TYR A 482 18.92 16.39 10.88
N LEU A 483 18.15 16.14 11.95
CA LEU A 483 17.25 17.14 12.54
C LEU A 483 18.02 18.33 13.13
N MET A 484 19.16 18.09 13.76
CA MET A 484 20.03 19.14 14.30
C MET A 484 20.54 20.07 13.19
N ILE A 485 21.00 19.53 12.07
CA ILE A 485 21.50 20.34 10.94
C ILE A 485 20.34 21.13 10.29
N LEU A 486 19.18 20.51 10.10
CA LEU A 486 18.02 21.23 9.55
C LEU A 486 17.55 22.39 10.43
N TRP A 487 17.58 22.19 11.74
CA TRP A 487 17.29 23.25 12.70
C TRP A 487 18.30 24.40 12.58
N GLN A 488 19.60 24.10 12.49
CA GLN A 488 20.66 25.09 12.28
C GLN A 488 20.54 25.83 10.93
N LEU A 489 20.17 25.12 9.87
CA LEU A 489 19.91 25.70 8.54
C LEU A 489 18.58 26.48 8.47
N LYS A 490 17.84 26.54 9.59
CA LYS A 490 16.57 27.26 9.74
C LYS A 490 15.58 26.89 8.64
N LEU A 491 15.34 25.59 8.44
CA LEU A 491 14.27 25.14 7.55
C LEU A 491 12.91 25.57 8.18
N PRO A 492 12.09 26.39 7.50
CA PRO A 492 10.88 26.98 8.09
C PRO A 492 9.90 25.94 8.65
N GLU A 493 9.72 24.82 7.94
CA GLU A 493 8.82 23.73 8.30
C GLU A 493 9.22 23.06 9.61
N ILE A 494 10.51 22.80 9.82
CA ILE A 494 11.05 22.19 11.05
C ILE A 494 10.99 23.18 12.21
N ASN A 495 11.31 24.45 11.98
CA ASN A 495 11.19 25.48 13.02
C ASN A 495 9.75 25.65 13.49
N SER A 496 8.78 25.62 12.57
CA SER A 496 7.35 25.66 12.90
C SER A 496 6.96 24.46 13.79
N LEU A 497 7.38 23.24 13.42
CA LEU A 497 7.14 22.04 14.24
C LEU A 497 7.75 22.14 15.63
N ILE A 498 9.03 22.55 15.74
CA ILE A 498 9.72 22.69 17.02
C ILE A 498 9.03 23.75 17.89
N ASN A 499 8.63 24.88 17.31
CA ASN A 499 7.92 25.92 18.04
C ASN A 499 6.54 25.45 18.53
N GLN A 500 5.79 24.68 17.73
CA GLN A 500 4.53 24.09 18.17
C GLN A 500 4.71 23.10 19.33
N VAL A 501 5.75 22.25 19.27
CA VAL A 501 6.08 21.33 20.36
C VAL A 501 6.51 22.09 21.62
N LYS A 502 7.35 23.11 21.47
CA LYS A 502 7.80 23.97 22.57
C LYS A 502 6.64 24.68 23.24
N ASN A 503 5.72 25.26 22.46
CA ASN A 503 4.53 25.94 22.98
C ASN A 503 3.55 24.98 23.68
N LYS A 504 3.56 23.69 23.33
CA LYS A 504 2.70 22.67 23.95
C LYS A 504 3.33 22.05 25.21
N LEU A 505 4.66 21.97 25.29
CA LEU A 505 5.39 21.45 26.45
C LEU A 505 5.69 22.54 27.50
N LEU A 506 5.82 23.79 27.09
CA LEU A 506 5.97 24.97 27.93
C LEU A 506 4.83 25.95 27.63
N PRO A 507 3.57 25.62 28.00
CA PRO A 507 2.46 26.55 27.85
C PRO A 507 2.65 27.69 28.86
N GLY A 508 3.28 28.78 28.41
CA GLY A 508 3.42 30.03 29.14
C GLY A 508 4.74 30.16 29.92
N ASN A 509 5.61 31.04 29.41
CA ASN A 509 6.18 32.13 30.21
C ASN A 509 5.64 33.43 29.63
#